data_AF-A0A8S0H235-F1
#
_entry.id   AF-A0A8S0H235-F1
#
_cell.length_a   1.000
_cell.length_b   1.000
_cell.length_c   1.000
_cell.angle_alpha   90.00
_cell.angle_beta   90.00
_cell.angle_gamma   90.00
#
_symmetry.space_group_name_H-M   'P 1'
#
loop_
_entity.id
_entity.type
_entity.pdbx_description
1 polymer ?
#
loop_
_entity_poly.entity_id
_entity_poly.type
_entity_poly.pdbx_seq_one_letter_code
_entity_poly.pdbx_strand_id
1 'polypeptide(L)'
;MSKVVTSHLLLKEPGGLYYKDRQYVNTFAGENTEFQSSGSFTNLEQRVAFFTSAYSDSPGMVMNMVGAGAKYPATTRDADGKFLDGAQTYKLNLPANVPAALFWSVTAYDNLTASGLDNGQPFPSLNQMDKPVQNSDGSTDIYFGPKSPGEGKNWIKTVPDKGFLVIVRLYGPKQAFFDQSWKPSDLLKQ
;
A
#
# COMPACT_ATOMS: atom_id res chain seq x y z
N MET A 1 8.44 -15.31 -17.01
CA MET A 1 8.57 -14.12 -16.15
C MET A 1 9.24 -14.53 -14.85
N SER A 2 10.44 -13.98 -14.58
CA SER A 2 11.11 -14.16 -13.29
C SER A 2 10.29 -13.46 -12.22
N LYS A 3 9.64 -14.23 -11.35
CA LYS A 3 8.88 -13.70 -10.22
C LYS A 3 9.88 -13.36 -9.13
N VAL A 4 10.42 -12.15 -9.12
CA VAL A 4 11.10 -11.66 -7.91
C VAL A 4 10.01 -11.39 -6.89
N VAL A 5 9.96 -12.25 -5.87
CA VAL A 5 8.95 -12.22 -4.82
C VAL A 5 9.61 -11.65 -3.57
N THR A 6 9.53 -10.34 -3.38
CA THR A 6 10.17 -9.65 -2.24
C THR A 6 9.42 -9.85 -0.92
N SER A 7 8.14 -10.24 -0.94
CA SER A 7 7.27 -10.19 0.25
C SER A 7 6.45 -11.45 0.58
N HIS A 8 6.62 -12.57 -0.13
CA HIS A 8 5.78 -13.76 0.14
C HIS A 8 6.07 -14.42 1.49
N LEU A 9 7.30 -14.35 1.98
CA LEU A 9 7.64 -14.86 3.31
C LEU A 9 6.97 -14.02 4.40
N LEU A 10 6.93 -12.70 4.23
CA LEU A 10 6.29 -11.79 5.18
C LEU A 10 4.81 -12.12 5.42
N LEU A 11 4.07 -12.55 4.40
CA LEU A 11 2.66 -12.94 4.55
C LEU A 11 2.45 -14.10 5.53
N LYS A 12 3.49 -14.89 5.79
CA LYS A 12 3.46 -16.05 6.71
C LYS A 12 3.99 -15.70 8.10
N GLU A 13 4.64 -14.54 8.25
CA GLU A 13 5.17 -14.09 9.52
C GLU A 13 4.04 -13.64 10.46
N PRO A 14 4.15 -13.89 11.77
CA PRO A 14 3.27 -13.28 12.76
C PRO A 14 3.25 -11.75 12.61
N GLY A 15 2.05 -11.19 12.42
CA GLY A 15 1.86 -9.76 12.24
C GLY A 15 2.29 -9.21 10.86
N GLY A 16 2.72 -10.06 9.93
CA GLY A 16 3.17 -9.65 8.59
C GLY A 16 2.07 -9.15 7.65
N LEU A 17 0.81 -9.17 8.11
CA LEU A 17 -0.34 -8.53 7.48
C LEU A 17 -0.89 -7.42 8.38
N TYR A 18 -1.29 -6.29 7.79
CA TYR A 18 -2.09 -5.28 8.50
C TYR A 18 -3.47 -5.84 8.85
N TYR A 19 -4.15 -6.46 7.88
CA TYR A 19 -5.50 -6.98 8.05
C TYR A 19 -5.52 -8.48 7.80
N LYS A 20 -6.21 -9.23 8.66
CA LYS A 20 -6.30 -10.71 8.55
C LYS A 20 -7.05 -11.18 7.31
N ASP A 21 -7.89 -10.33 6.74
CA ASP A 21 -8.79 -10.61 5.62
C ASP A 21 -8.42 -9.85 4.34
N ARG A 22 -7.19 -9.33 4.24
CA ARG A 22 -6.69 -8.59 3.06
C ARG A 22 -5.24 -8.95 2.73
N GLN A 23 -4.76 -8.50 1.59
CA GLN A 23 -3.41 -8.74 1.08
C GLN A 23 -2.41 -7.61 1.42
N TYR A 24 -2.69 -6.81 2.46
CA TYR A 24 -1.81 -5.72 2.85
C TYR A 24 -0.72 -6.16 3.80
N VAL A 25 0.52 -6.10 3.34
CA VAL A 25 1.71 -6.45 4.12
C VAL A 25 2.05 -5.40 5.17
N ASN A 26 2.43 -5.87 6.35
CA ASN A 26 2.98 -5.05 7.43
C ASN A 26 4.45 -5.41 7.64
N THR A 27 5.34 -4.53 7.17
CA THR A 27 6.79 -4.67 7.28
C THR A 27 7.36 -4.16 8.61
N PHE A 28 6.50 -3.66 9.51
CA PHE A 28 6.87 -3.13 10.83
C PHE A 28 6.09 -3.80 11.97
N ALA A 29 5.82 -5.10 11.88
CA ALA A 29 5.02 -5.76 12.92
C ALA A 29 5.70 -5.85 14.29
N GLY A 30 7.01 -5.61 14.36
CA GLY A 30 7.74 -5.46 15.62
C GLY A 30 7.52 -4.13 16.35
N GLU A 31 6.79 -3.18 15.76
CA GLU A 31 6.45 -1.88 16.34
C GLU A 31 7.64 -1.08 16.92
N ASN A 32 8.87 -1.31 16.45
CA ASN A 32 10.00 -0.40 16.65
C ASN A 32 10.95 -0.35 15.43
N THR A 33 11.81 0.66 15.40
CA THR A 33 12.82 0.87 14.34
C THR A 33 13.96 -0.14 14.37
N GLU A 34 14.00 -1.00 15.39
CA GLU A 34 15.01 -2.05 15.51
C GLU A 34 14.52 -3.40 14.94
N PHE A 35 13.25 -3.47 14.54
CA PHE A 35 12.56 -4.68 14.09
C PHE A 35 12.55 -5.79 15.16
N GLN A 36 12.46 -5.40 16.44
CA GLN A 36 12.47 -6.31 17.59
C GLN A 36 11.12 -6.31 18.32
N SER A 37 10.19 -7.19 17.93
CA SER A 37 8.87 -7.26 18.57
C SER A 37 8.92 -7.67 20.05
N SER A 38 9.85 -8.54 20.41
CA SER A 38 9.98 -9.14 21.76
C SER A 38 11.12 -8.55 22.59
N GLY A 39 11.93 -7.64 22.01
CA GLY A 39 13.17 -7.14 22.61
C GLY A 39 14.28 -8.19 22.80
N SER A 40 14.04 -9.45 22.41
CA SER A 40 15.00 -10.56 22.59
C SER A 40 15.61 -11.05 21.28
N PHE A 41 15.03 -10.68 20.14
CA PHE A 41 15.55 -11.01 18.81
C PHE A 41 15.10 -9.97 17.77
N THR A 42 15.88 -9.86 16.70
CA THR A 42 15.53 -9.07 15.51
C THR A 42 14.76 -9.93 14.52
N ASN A 43 13.58 -9.48 14.09
CA ASN A 43 12.85 -10.10 13.00
C ASN A 43 13.53 -9.75 11.67
N LEU A 44 14.45 -10.63 11.24
CA LEU A 44 15.22 -10.44 10.02
C LEU A 44 14.34 -10.47 8.77
N GLU A 45 13.27 -11.27 8.74
CA GLU A 45 12.37 -11.35 7.59
C GLU A 45 11.66 -10.01 7.34
N GLN A 46 11.14 -9.37 8.41
CA GLN A 46 10.52 -8.04 8.30
C GLN A 46 11.54 -6.97 7.90
N ARG A 47 12.74 -7.00 8.50
CA ARG A 47 13.79 -6.04 8.19
C ARG A 47 14.27 -6.15 6.75
N VAL A 48 14.54 -7.37 6.26
CA VAL A 48 14.96 -7.62 4.88
C VAL A 48 13.85 -7.24 3.91
N ALA A 49 12.59 -7.63 4.18
CA ALA A 49 11.46 -7.24 3.33
C ALA A 49 11.29 -5.71 3.25
N PHE A 50 11.41 -5.01 4.39
CA PHE A 50 11.35 -3.56 4.43
C PHE A 50 12.48 -2.93 3.61
N PHE A 51 13.73 -3.20 3.94
CA PHE A 51 14.88 -2.52 3.31
C PHE A 51 15.18 -2.97 1.87
N THR A 52 14.56 -4.05 1.41
CA THR A 52 14.58 -4.42 -0.03
C THR A 52 13.69 -3.49 -0.87
N SER A 53 12.63 -2.92 -0.28
CA SER A 53 11.62 -2.15 -1.01
C SER A 53 11.42 -0.71 -0.51
N ALA A 54 12.11 -0.33 0.55
CA ALA A 54 12.05 0.99 1.16
C ALA A 54 13.41 1.35 1.75
N TYR A 55 13.61 2.64 2.03
CA TYR A 55 14.79 3.16 2.71
C TYR A 55 14.35 4.02 3.88
N SER A 56 15.21 4.09 4.90
CA SER A 56 14.96 4.82 6.16
C SER A 56 13.78 4.29 6.97
N ASP A 57 13.90 4.39 8.28
CA ASP A 57 12.80 4.20 9.22
C ASP A 57 12.86 5.25 10.32
N SER A 58 11.76 5.40 11.06
CA SER A 58 11.67 6.33 12.19
C SER A 58 10.53 5.93 13.12
N PRO A 59 10.53 6.37 14.39
CA PRO A 59 9.40 6.13 15.29
C PRO A 59 8.06 6.60 14.72
N GLY A 60 8.04 7.71 13.96
CA GLY A 60 6.83 8.22 13.33
C GLY A 60 6.25 7.32 12.22
N MET A 61 7.06 6.42 11.65
CA MET A 61 6.60 5.41 10.70
C MET A 61 6.10 4.15 11.42
N VAL A 62 6.75 3.80 12.52
CA VAL A 62 6.64 2.47 13.13
C VAL A 62 5.68 2.44 14.33
N MET A 63 5.78 3.39 15.24
CA MET A 63 4.96 3.41 16.46
C MET A 63 3.50 3.72 16.13
N ASN A 64 2.56 3.18 16.90
CA ASN A 64 1.15 3.52 16.77
C ASN A 64 0.87 4.85 17.47
N MET A 65 0.84 5.93 16.68
CA MET A 65 0.63 7.29 17.16
C MET A 65 -0.67 7.84 16.56
N VAL A 66 -1.71 7.99 17.37
CA VAL A 66 -2.99 8.54 16.89
C VAL A 66 -2.83 10.01 16.52
N GLY A 67 -3.19 10.35 15.28
CA GLY A 67 -3.13 11.70 14.74
C GLY A 67 -1.74 12.19 14.34
N ALA A 68 -0.69 11.38 14.49
CA ALA A 68 0.69 11.77 14.19
C ALA A 68 1.44 10.67 13.43
N GLY A 69 2.56 11.02 12.79
CA GLY A 69 3.35 10.07 11.99
C GLY A 69 2.64 9.65 10.70
N ALA A 70 2.99 8.47 10.19
CA ALA A 70 2.39 7.91 8.99
C ALA A 70 2.37 6.37 9.00
N LYS A 71 1.42 5.79 8.26
CA LYS A 71 1.28 4.34 8.08
C LYS A 71 1.20 3.96 6.61
N TYR A 72 1.71 2.77 6.30
CA TYR A 72 2.05 2.35 4.94
C TYR A 72 1.51 0.95 4.59
N PRO A 73 0.19 0.69 4.63
CA PRO A 73 -0.35 -0.54 4.04
C PRO A 73 0.10 -0.69 2.58
N ALA A 74 0.94 -1.69 2.31
CA ALA A 74 1.44 -1.99 0.98
C ALA A 74 0.90 -3.33 0.50
N THR A 75 0.76 -3.52 -0.81
CA THR A 75 0.40 -4.82 -1.38
C THR A 75 1.02 -5.03 -2.75
N THR A 76 1.38 -6.28 -3.03
CA THR A 76 1.83 -6.77 -4.35
C THR A 76 0.79 -7.70 -4.97
N ARG A 77 -0.40 -7.83 -4.37
CA ARG A 77 -1.41 -8.82 -4.75
C ARG A 77 -2.82 -8.22 -4.87
N ASP A 78 -3.63 -8.86 -5.70
CA ASP A 78 -5.07 -8.63 -5.81
C ASP A 78 -5.85 -9.42 -4.75
N ALA A 79 -7.17 -9.25 -4.68
CA ALA A 79 -8.05 -9.92 -3.71
C ALA A 79 -8.01 -11.45 -3.78
N ASP A 80 -7.66 -12.04 -4.93
CA ASP A 80 -7.49 -13.49 -5.09
C ASP A 80 -6.11 -13.97 -4.59
N GLY A 81 -5.28 -13.06 -4.09
CA GLY A 81 -3.90 -13.33 -3.73
C GLY A 81 -2.98 -13.53 -4.93
N LYS A 82 -3.37 -13.15 -6.15
CA LYS A 82 -2.49 -13.22 -7.33
C LYS A 82 -1.62 -11.96 -7.38
N PHE A 83 -0.41 -12.08 -7.89
CA PHE A 83 0.47 -10.92 -8.03
C PHE A 83 -0.11 -9.90 -9.01
N LEU A 84 0.06 -8.62 -8.69
CA LEU A 84 -0.33 -7.51 -9.54
C LEU A 84 0.52 -7.50 -10.83
N ASP A 85 -0.16 -7.74 -11.95
CA ASP A 85 0.36 -7.70 -13.31
C ASP A 85 -0.06 -6.40 -14.00
N GLY A 86 0.91 -5.59 -14.43
CA GLY A 86 0.70 -4.28 -15.04
C GLY A 86 0.02 -4.31 -16.41
N ALA A 87 -0.17 -5.46 -17.03
CA ALA A 87 -1.00 -5.63 -18.22
C ALA A 87 -2.51 -5.70 -17.91
N GLN A 88 -2.89 -5.90 -16.65
CA GLN A 88 -4.28 -6.04 -16.22
C GLN A 88 -4.82 -4.73 -15.64
N THR A 89 -6.15 -4.66 -15.51
CA THR A 89 -6.83 -3.56 -14.82
C THR A 89 -7.28 -4.01 -13.44
N TYR A 90 -7.08 -3.14 -12.45
CA TYR A 90 -7.53 -3.33 -11.07
C TYR A 90 -8.24 -2.08 -10.57
N LYS A 91 -9.08 -2.25 -9.56
CA LYS A 91 -9.74 -1.18 -8.82
C LYS A 91 -9.46 -1.30 -7.33
N LEU A 92 -8.98 -0.23 -6.74
CA LEU A 92 -8.92 -0.02 -5.30
C LEU A 92 -10.06 0.89 -4.88
N ASN A 93 -10.84 0.50 -3.88
CA ASN A 93 -11.79 1.38 -3.22
C ASN A 93 -11.21 1.82 -1.87
N LEU A 94 -11.14 3.13 -1.67
CA LEU A 94 -10.94 3.73 -0.35
C LEU A 94 -12.32 4.12 0.19
N PRO A 95 -12.84 3.44 1.24
CA PRO A 95 -14.11 3.81 1.82
C PRO A 95 -14.11 5.26 2.31
N ALA A 96 -15.30 5.85 2.41
CA ALA A 96 -15.47 7.20 2.94
C ALA A 96 -14.79 7.37 4.30
N ASN A 97 -14.46 8.63 4.64
CA ASN A 97 -13.82 8.99 5.91
C ASN A 97 -12.46 8.30 6.12
N VAL A 98 -11.59 8.29 5.10
CA VAL A 98 -10.21 7.81 5.22
C VAL A 98 -9.57 8.38 6.49
N PRO A 99 -9.07 7.54 7.42
CA PRO A 99 -8.66 7.96 8.76
C PRO A 99 -7.26 8.57 8.73
N ALA A 100 -7.09 9.65 7.99
CA ALA A 100 -5.87 10.47 7.95
C ALA A 100 -6.20 11.89 8.43
N ALA A 101 -5.49 12.38 9.44
CA ALA A 101 -5.68 13.72 9.99
C ALA A 101 -5.09 14.80 9.09
N LEU A 102 -4.05 14.48 8.32
CA LEU A 102 -3.40 15.41 7.41
C LEU A 102 -3.87 15.18 5.98
N PHE A 103 -3.50 14.05 5.37
CA PHE A 103 -3.94 13.63 4.05
C PHE A 103 -3.64 12.14 3.84
N TRP A 104 -4.16 11.57 2.76
CA TRP A 104 -3.79 10.24 2.29
C TRP A 104 -3.21 10.28 0.88
N SER A 105 -2.42 9.28 0.52
CA SER A 105 -1.96 9.07 -0.85
C SER A 105 -1.94 7.59 -1.22
N VAL A 106 -2.00 7.31 -2.51
CA VAL A 106 -1.85 5.99 -3.10
C VAL A 106 -0.82 6.09 -4.21
N THR A 107 0.18 5.21 -4.20
CA THR A 107 1.29 5.25 -5.16
C THR A 107 1.61 3.86 -5.67
N ALA A 108 1.85 3.75 -6.98
CA ALA A 108 2.37 2.55 -7.63
C ALA A 108 3.91 2.62 -7.72
N TYR A 109 4.57 1.52 -7.39
CA TYR A 109 6.03 1.38 -7.50
C TYR A 109 6.38 0.21 -8.41
N ASP A 110 7.55 0.32 -9.03
CA ASP A 110 8.18 -0.76 -9.77
C ASP A 110 8.70 -1.83 -8.79
N ASN A 111 8.31 -3.09 -8.98
CA ASN A 111 8.69 -4.18 -8.08
C ASN A 111 10.17 -4.56 -8.17
N LEU A 112 10.86 -4.22 -9.26
CA LEU A 112 12.28 -4.56 -9.44
C LEU A 112 13.19 -3.53 -8.80
N THR A 113 12.86 -2.25 -8.93
CA THR A 113 13.72 -1.15 -8.46
C THR A 113 13.24 -0.53 -7.15
N ALA A 114 12.01 -0.82 -6.72
CA ALA A 114 11.33 -0.17 -5.61
C ALA A 114 11.19 1.37 -5.76
N SER A 115 11.40 1.90 -6.96
CA SER A 115 11.16 3.32 -7.28
C SER A 115 9.70 3.54 -7.65
N GLY A 116 9.26 4.80 -7.67
CA GLY A 116 7.98 5.15 -8.29
C GLY A 116 7.90 4.55 -9.69
N LEU A 117 6.75 3.99 -10.05
CA LEU A 117 6.58 3.29 -11.31
C LEU A 117 6.74 4.28 -12.47
N ASP A 118 7.76 4.08 -13.30
CA ASP A 118 7.92 4.87 -14.53
C ASP A 118 6.82 4.47 -15.54
N ASN A 119 5.75 5.26 -15.55
CA ASN A 119 4.54 4.99 -16.34
C ASN A 119 4.22 6.12 -17.34
N GLY A 120 5.08 7.13 -17.44
CA GLY A 120 4.89 8.31 -18.29
C GLY A 120 3.87 9.34 -17.79
N GLN A 121 3.26 9.15 -16.62
CA GLN A 121 2.54 10.22 -15.92
C GLN A 121 3.55 11.05 -15.10
N PRO A 122 3.26 12.34 -14.81
CA PRO A 122 4.14 13.17 -13.97
C PRO A 122 4.44 12.54 -12.61
N PHE A 123 3.46 11.82 -12.05
CA PHE A 123 3.61 11.06 -10.82
C PHE A 123 2.86 9.72 -10.94
N PRO A 124 3.42 8.61 -10.43
CA PRO A 124 2.72 7.33 -10.33
C PRO A 124 1.84 7.27 -9.08
N SER A 125 1.25 8.40 -8.69
CA SER A 125 0.54 8.57 -7.43
C SER A 125 -0.67 9.47 -7.57
N LEU A 126 -1.62 9.26 -6.67
CA LEU A 126 -2.77 10.11 -6.44
C LEU A 126 -2.86 10.40 -4.93
N ASN A 127 -3.18 11.63 -4.57
CA ASN A 127 -3.35 12.02 -3.18
C ASN A 127 -4.59 12.88 -2.97
N GLN A 128 -5.01 13.04 -1.72
CA GLN A 128 -6.21 13.78 -1.36
C GLN A 128 -6.20 15.24 -1.87
N MET A 129 -5.04 15.89 -1.96
CA MET A 129 -4.91 17.29 -2.43
C MET A 129 -5.14 17.43 -3.93
N ASP A 130 -5.03 16.33 -4.70
CA ASP A 130 -5.37 16.28 -6.12
C ASP A 130 -6.89 16.36 -6.36
N LYS A 131 -7.69 16.37 -5.28
CA LYS A 131 -9.17 16.38 -5.29
C LYS A 131 -9.74 15.26 -6.18
N PRO A 132 -9.39 13.99 -5.89
CA PRO A 132 -9.83 12.86 -6.68
C PRO A 132 -11.36 12.78 -6.71
N VAL A 133 -11.89 12.26 -7.82
CA VAL A 133 -13.33 12.11 -7.99
C VAL A 133 -13.86 11.12 -6.95
N GLN A 134 -14.85 11.55 -6.17
CA GLN A 134 -15.50 10.72 -5.16
C GLN A 134 -16.80 10.12 -5.69
N ASN A 135 -17.12 8.94 -5.19
CA ASN A 135 -18.41 8.28 -5.40
C ASN A 135 -19.49 8.97 -4.55
N SER A 136 -20.77 8.67 -4.84
CA SER A 136 -21.91 9.26 -4.11
C SER A 136 -21.95 8.90 -2.63
N ASP A 137 -21.35 7.77 -2.24
CA ASP A 137 -21.20 7.33 -0.85
C ASP A 137 -19.99 7.97 -0.12
N GLY A 138 -19.24 8.84 -0.80
CA GLY A 138 -18.04 9.50 -0.30
C GLY A 138 -16.76 8.67 -0.40
N SER A 139 -16.83 7.43 -0.90
CA SER A 139 -15.65 6.61 -1.20
C SER A 139 -14.89 7.12 -2.42
N THR A 140 -13.66 6.64 -2.61
CA THR A 140 -12.83 6.97 -3.78
C THR A 140 -12.39 5.69 -4.46
N ASP A 141 -12.82 5.49 -5.69
CA ASP A 141 -12.31 4.43 -6.56
C ASP A 141 -11.06 4.92 -7.29
N ILE A 142 -9.99 4.12 -7.25
CA ILE A 142 -8.73 4.36 -7.94
C ILE A 142 -8.43 3.16 -8.84
N TYR A 143 -8.27 3.42 -10.12
CA TYR A 143 -7.99 2.40 -11.12
C TYR A 143 -6.49 2.30 -11.39
N PHE A 144 -6.03 1.08 -11.55
CA PHE A 144 -4.67 0.74 -12.00
C PHE A 144 -4.82 -0.04 -13.30
N GLY A 145 -4.14 0.38 -14.37
CA GLY A 145 -4.22 -0.36 -15.63
C GLY A 145 -3.41 0.31 -16.74
N PRO A 146 -3.08 -0.42 -17.83
CA PRO A 146 -2.26 0.13 -18.91
C PRO A 146 -3.01 1.15 -19.77
N LYS A 147 -4.35 1.15 -19.70
CA LYS A 147 -5.25 2.04 -20.43
C LYS A 147 -6.14 2.81 -19.46
N SER A 148 -6.45 4.05 -19.82
CA SER A 148 -7.40 4.86 -19.04
C SER A 148 -8.78 4.18 -19.00
N PRO A 149 -9.44 4.14 -17.84
CA PRO A 149 -10.81 3.64 -17.71
C PRO A 149 -11.88 4.65 -18.20
N GLY A 150 -11.47 5.80 -18.74
CA GLY A 150 -12.35 6.85 -19.24
C GLY A 150 -12.14 8.20 -18.54
N GLU A 151 -12.82 9.22 -19.04
CA GLU A 151 -12.76 10.57 -18.48
C GLU A 151 -13.37 10.64 -17.07
N GLY A 152 -12.82 11.51 -16.22
CA GLY A 152 -13.33 11.72 -14.85
C GLY A 152 -13.09 10.54 -13.91
N LYS A 153 -12.20 9.60 -14.26
CA LYS A 153 -11.81 8.48 -13.39
C LYS A 153 -10.42 8.69 -12.84
N ASN A 154 -10.26 8.37 -11.55
CA ASN A 154 -8.95 8.39 -10.90
C ASN A 154 -8.13 7.21 -11.42
N TRP A 155 -7.03 7.47 -12.13
CA TRP A 155 -6.26 6.42 -12.79
C TRP A 155 -4.76 6.61 -12.65
N ILE A 156 -4.11 5.57 -12.15
CA ILE A 156 -2.66 5.42 -12.14
C ILE A 156 -2.30 4.41 -13.22
N LYS A 157 -1.56 4.86 -14.23
CA LYS A 157 -1.16 4.00 -15.34
C LYS A 157 -0.20 2.92 -14.88
N THR A 158 -0.45 1.69 -15.30
CA THR A 158 0.49 0.56 -15.13
C THR A 158 1.20 0.25 -16.45
N VAL A 159 2.24 -0.57 -16.38
CA VAL A 159 3.09 -0.90 -17.53
C VAL A 159 2.99 -2.39 -17.81
N PRO A 160 2.57 -2.81 -19.03
CA PRO A 160 2.62 -4.22 -19.43
C PRO A 160 4.02 -4.81 -19.25
N ASP A 161 4.09 -6.14 -19.04
CA ASP A 161 5.32 -6.89 -18.77
C ASP A 161 6.05 -6.54 -17.46
N LYS A 162 5.47 -5.66 -16.62
CA LYS A 162 5.95 -5.36 -15.27
C LYS A 162 4.94 -5.81 -14.21
N GLY A 163 5.45 -6.34 -13.11
CA GLY A 163 4.73 -6.37 -11.85
C GLY A 163 4.86 -5.02 -11.12
N PHE A 164 3.91 -4.69 -10.26
CA PHE A 164 3.96 -3.48 -9.44
C PHE A 164 3.51 -3.76 -8.01
N LEU A 165 3.81 -2.81 -7.12
CA LEU A 165 3.28 -2.77 -5.75
C LEU A 165 2.52 -1.46 -5.57
N VAL A 166 1.50 -1.49 -4.71
CA VAL A 166 0.72 -0.32 -4.34
C VAL A 166 0.92 -0.05 -2.86
N ILE A 167 1.18 1.20 -2.50
CA ILE A 167 1.24 1.66 -1.11
C ILE A 167 0.13 2.68 -0.89
N VAL A 168 -0.75 2.39 0.06
CA VAL A 168 -1.67 3.38 0.66
C VAL A 168 -0.93 4.03 1.82
N ARG A 169 -0.88 5.35 1.86
CA ARG A 169 -0.27 6.11 2.95
C ARG A 169 -1.31 6.93 3.67
N LEU A 170 -1.32 6.84 5.00
CA LEU A 170 -2.14 7.66 5.87
C LEU A 170 -1.23 8.56 6.69
N TYR A 171 -1.34 9.87 6.52
CA TYR A 171 -0.57 10.86 7.27
C TYR A 171 -1.41 11.38 8.45
N GLY A 172 -0.88 11.21 9.66
CA GLY A 172 -1.64 11.38 10.90
C GLY A 172 -2.78 10.36 11.02
N PRO A 173 -2.51 9.04 11.00
CA PRO A 173 -3.55 8.01 11.09
C PRO A 173 -4.44 8.19 12.33
N LYS A 174 -5.76 8.15 12.14
CA LYS A 174 -6.76 8.24 13.23
C LYS A 174 -7.05 6.84 13.80
N GLN A 175 -7.75 6.80 14.93
CA GLN A 175 -8.09 5.56 15.66
C GLN A 175 -8.66 4.46 14.76
N ALA A 176 -9.54 4.82 13.82
CA ALA A 176 -10.21 3.89 12.90
C ALA A 176 -9.25 3.08 12.00
N PHE A 177 -8.02 3.56 11.80
CA PHE A 177 -6.97 2.78 11.13
C PHE A 177 -6.45 1.66 12.04
N PHE A 178 -6.17 1.98 13.30
CA PHE A 178 -5.53 1.07 14.26
C PHE A 178 -6.47 -0.02 14.76
N ASP A 179 -7.74 0.33 15.02
CA ASP A 179 -8.77 -0.64 15.40
C ASP A 179 -9.34 -1.42 14.21
N GLN A 180 -8.88 -1.09 12.99
CA GLN A 180 -9.29 -1.71 11.72
C GLN A 180 -10.80 -1.60 11.41
N SER A 181 -11.50 -0.63 12.00
CA SER A 181 -12.88 -0.30 11.65
C SER A 181 -12.99 0.37 10.27
N TRP A 182 -11.92 1.02 9.81
CA TRP A 182 -11.75 1.44 8.42
C TRP A 182 -10.62 0.62 7.77
N LYS A 183 -10.88 0.10 6.57
CA LYS A 183 -9.89 -0.68 5.79
C LYS A 183 -10.05 -0.36 4.30
N PRO A 184 -8.98 -0.16 3.53
CA PRO A 184 -9.07 -0.13 2.07
C PRO A 184 -9.55 -1.50 1.56
N SER A 185 -10.18 -1.54 0.39
CA SER A 185 -10.40 -2.82 -0.29
C SER A 185 -9.06 -3.43 -0.71
N ASP A 186 -8.99 -4.74 -0.91
CA ASP A 186 -7.94 -5.26 -1.78
C ASP A 186 -8.08 -4.69 -3.20
N LEU A 187 -7.03 -4.83 -4.00
CA LEU A 187 -7.14 -4.55 -5.43
C LEU A 187 -8.04 -5.60 -6.09
N LEU A 188 -9.16 -5.16 -6.66
CA LEU A 188 -10.10 -6.02 -7.38
C LEU A 188 -9.76 -6.01 -8.86
N LYS A 189 -9.37 -7.15 -9.42
CA LYS A 189 -9.19 -7.28 -10.87
C LYS A 189 -10.51 -6.99 -11.59
N GLN A 190 -10.46 -6.17 -12.65
CA GLN A 190 -11.62 -5.76 -13.45
C GLN A 190 -11.79 -6.62 -14.70
#